data_AF-A0AAU3CSI8-F1
#
_entry.id   AF-A0AAU3CSI8-F1
#
_cell.length_a   1.000
_cell.length_b   1.000
_cell.length_c   1.000
_cell.angle_alpha   90.00
_cell.angle_beta   90.00
_cell.angle_gamma   90.00
#
_symmetry.space_group_name_H-M   'P 1'
#
loop_
_entity.id
_entity.type
_entity.pdbx_description
1 polymer ?
#
loop_
_entity_poly.entity_id
_entity_poly.type
_entity_poly.pdbx_seq_one_letter_code
_entity_poly.pdbx_strand_id
1 'polypeptide(L)'
;MNATQTGSHTGRSGDPFTADTATHDTGRTGGPHPGALTAPHAGPHTGPSGDPRIGWSATETPHTPVLRHRRDGILPTVAAALSVRGATLTSTAARADQPPPLHPLVQDFLDTLTSAQRDRFTGRCAEALLISRHLTAADAARSRRAARRPMTNGEARKTLKQAKLTTRRIREDGDPLHGSFATPCRACTALSAHFGVRIVDPSTPDD
;
A
#
# COMPACT_ATOMS: atom_id res chain seq x y z
N MET A 1 18.45 -6.39 -71.08
CA MET A 1 18.61 -7.84 -70.82
C MET A 1 18.17 -8.10 -69.39
N ASN A 2 17.02 -8.77 -69.23
CA ASN A 2 16.46 -9.57 -68.10
C ASN A 2 16.54 -9.03 -66.66
N ALA A 3 15.61 -9.28 -65.73
CA ALA A 3 14.21 -9.75 -65.62
C ALA A 3 13.95 -9.72 -64.08
N THR A 4 12.82 -9.21 -63.57
CA THR A 4 11.70 -9.99 -62.94
C THR A 4 12.16 -10.87 -61.73
N GLN A 5 11.63 -10.88 -60.50
CA GLN A 5 10.23 -11.01 -60.06
C GLN A 5 10.09 -10.92 -58.50
N THR A 6 8.83 -10.67 -58.10
CA THR A 6 8.06 -10.81 -56.84
C THR A 6 8.36 -11.99 -55.89
N GLY A 7 8.02 -11.82 -54.59
CA GLY A 7 7.73 -12.94 -53.69
C GLY A 7 7.32 -12.56 -52.26
N SER A 8 6.00 -12.45 -52.01
CA SER A 8 5.37 -12.43 -50.68
C SER A 8 5.18 -13.84 -50.13
N HIS A 9 5.42 -14.07 -48.83
CA HIS A 9 5.05 -15.31 -48.14
C HIS A 9 4.61 -15.05 -46.70
N THR A 10 3.38 -15.49 -46.43
CA THR A 10 2.67 -15.63 -45.17
C THR A 10 3.11 -16.89 -44.43
N GLY A 11 3.10 -16.87 -43.09
CA GLY A 11 3.23 -18.09 -42.28
C GLY A 11 3.10 -17.81 -40.78
N ARG A 12 1.87 -17.85 -40.26
CA ARG A 12 1.55 -17.86 -38.83
C ARG A 12 0.85 -19.18 -38.53
N SER A 13 1.41 -19.98 -37.63
CA SER A 13 0.80 -21.21 -37.10
C SER A 13 0.90 -21.21 -35.58
N GLY A 14 -0.18 -21.58 -34.89
CA GLY A 14 -0.17 -21.93 -33.47
C GLY A 14 -1.42 -21.56 -32.68
N ASP A 15 -2.52 -22.29 -32.89
CA ASP A 15 -3.59 -22.59 -31.90
C ASP A 15 -3.03 -23.55 -30.80
N PRO A 16 -3.69 -23.92 -29.67
CA PRO A 16 -5.15 -24.06 -29.47
C PRO A 16 -5.74 -23.79 -28.06
N PHE A 17 -7.06 -23.72 -27.98
CA PHE A 17 -7.98 -24.48 -27.08
C PHE A 17 -9.27 -23.68 -26.81
N THR A 18 -10.36 -24.13 -27.43
CA THR A 18 -11.73 -23.66 -27.21
C THR A 18 -12.40 -24.68 -26.29
N ALA A 19 -12.91 -24.24 -25.14
CA ALA A 19 -13.67 -25.07 -24.22
C ALA A 19 -15.17 -24.73 -24.30
N ASP A 20 -15.96 -25.80 -24.42
CA ASP A 20 -17.42 -25.86 -24.40
C ASP A 20 -18.05 -25.12 -23.21
N THR A 21 -19.11 -24.35 -23.51
CA THR A 21 -20.01 -23.78 -22.49
C THR A 21 -21.17 -24.75 -22.27
N ALA A 22 -21.11 -25.52 -21.19
CA ALA A 22 -22.21 -26.33 -20.71
C ALA A 22 -23.09 -25.52 -19.75
N THR A 23 -24.34 -25.35 -20.17
CA THR A 23 -25.48 -24.80 -19.43
C THR A 23 -25.83 -25.73 -18.26
N HIS A 24 -25.81 -25.24 -17.02
CA HIS A 24 -26.42 -25.93 -15.88
C HIS A 24 -27.50 -25.07 -15.24
N ASP A 25 -28.74 -25.44 -15.59
CA ASP A 25 -29.98 -25.16 -14.89
C ASP A 25 -30.00 -25.92 -13.55
N THR A 26 -30.31 -25.22 -12.45
CA THR A 26 -30.69 -25.84 -11.18
C THR A 26 -31.82 -25.05 -10.51
N GLY A 27 -33.05 -25.41 -10.89
CA GLY A 27 -34.08 -25.94 -10.00
C GLY A 27 -34.19 -25.38 -8.57
N ARG A 28 -35.17 -24.48 -8.42
CA ARG A 28 -35.96 -24.18 -7.21
C ARG A 28 -36.51 -25.45 -6.53
N THR A 29 -36.45 -25.56 -5.20
CA THR A 29 -37.57 -25.97 -4.30
C THR A 29 -37.12 -26.08 -2.83
N GLY A 30 -37.66 -25.22 -1.97
CA GLY A 30 -37.61 -25.34 -0.51
C GLY A 30 -38.92 -24.84 0.07
N GLY A 31 -39.81 -25.76 0.41
CA GLY A 31 -41.11 -25.47 1.04
C GLY A 31 -41.00 -25.31 2.58
N PRO A 32 -42.06 -24.79 3.23
CA PRO A 32 -42.02 -24.31 4.61
C PRO A 32 -42.49 -25.36 5.64
N HIS A 33 -41.94 -25.31 6.86
CA HIS A 33 -42.52 -25.99 8.02
C HIS A 33 -42.66 -25.01 9.21
N PRO A 34 -43.86 -24.87 9.82
CA PRO A 34 -44.12 -24.06 10.99
C PRO A 34 -44.08 -24.89 12.29
N GLY A 35 -43.79 -24.26 13.42
CA GLY A 35 -43.96 -24.89 14.74
C GLY A 35 -43.32 -24.07 15.86
N ALA A 36 -44.16 -23.44 16.67
CA ALA A 36 -43.81 -22.51 17.73
C ALA A 36 -43.68 -23.19 19.12
N LEU A 37 -43.23 -22.38 20.08
CA LEU A 37 -43.30 -22.49 21.56
C LEU A 37 -42.13 -23.29 22.16
N THR A 38 -41.27 -22.72 23.02
CA THR A 38 -41.61 -22.29 24.39
C THR A 38 -40.41 -21.53 25.01
N ALA A 39 -40.67 -20.44 25.73
CA ALA A 39 -39.80 -19.86 26.76
C ALA A 39 -40.63 -19.80 28.06
N PRO A 40 -40.09 -19.61 29.29
CA PRO A 40 -38.75 -19.10 29.64
C PRO A 40 -38.04 -19.86 30.78
N HIS A 41 -36.73 -19.69 30.95
CA HIS A 41 -36.08 -19.82 32.27
C HIS A 41 -35.28 -18.55 32.55
N ALA A 42 -35.77 -17.79 33.52
CA ALA A 42 -35.18 -16.55 34.01
C ALA A 42 -33.98 -16.86 34.92
N GLY A 43 -32.82 -16.31 34.56
CA GLY A 43 -31.69 -16.14 35.48
C GLY A 43 -31.40 -14.64 35.64
N PRO A 44 -31.09 -14.14 36.85
CA PRO A 44 -30.89 -12.71 37.07
C PRO A 44 -29.49 -12.29 36.59
N HIS A 45 -29.43 -11.55 35.49
CA HIS A 45 -28.22 -10.83 35.08
C HIS A 45 -28.26 -9.41 35.65
N THR A 46 -27.74 -9.24 36.86
CA THR A 46 -27.50 -7.92 37.45
C THR A 46 -26.18 -7.37 36.92
N GLY A 47 -26.24 -6.61 35.83
CA GLY A 47 -25.15 -5.78 35.34
C GLY A 47 -25.75 -4.51 34.70
N PRO A 48 -25.24 -3.31 35.00
CA PRO A 48 -25.81 -2.09 34.43
C PRO A 48 -25.67 -2.11 32.90
N SER A 49 -26.81 -1.99 32.22
CA SER A 49 -26.91 -1.78 30.78
C SER A 49 -26.37 -0.38 30.46
N GLY A 50 -25.04 -0.27 30.42
CA GLY A 50 -24.32 0.92 29.98
C GLY A 50 -23.76 0.69 28.58
N ASP A 51 -23.73 1.76 27.77
CA ASP A 51 -23.05 1.77 26.48
C ASP A 51 -21.57 1.34 26.67
N PRO A 52 -21.10 0.25 26.04
CA PRO A 52 -19.75 -0.29 26.26
C PRO A 52 -18.65 0.71 25.90
N ARG A 53 -18.99 1.81 25.20
CA ARG A 53 -18.06 2.88 24.83
C ARG A 53 -17.75 3.85 25.97
N ILE A 54 -18.51 3.85 27.07
CA ILE A 54 -18.32 4.80 28.19
C ILE A 54 -16.98 4.58 28.92
N GLY A 55 -16.40 3.37 28.87
CA GLY A 55 -15.09 3.06 29.45
C GLY A 55 -13.87 3.44 28.59
N TRP A 56 -14.07 3.89 27.34
CA TRP A 56 -12.96 4.21 26.43
C TRP A 56 -12.33 5.59 26.71
N SER A 57 -12.95 6.39 27.58
CA SER A 57 -12.43 7.69 28.02
C SER A 57 -11.65 7.57 29.34
N ALA A 58 -10.78 6.58 29.47
CA ALA A 58 -9.90 6.47 30.63
C ALA A 58 -8.75 7.48 30.51
N THR A 59 -8.60 8.36 31.51
CA THR A 59 -7.41 9.21 31.74
C THR A 59 -6.20 8.38 32.21
N GLU A 60 -6.38 7.08 32.40
CA GLU A 60 -5.36 6.14 32.83
C GLU A 60 -4.44 5.81 31.66
N THR A 61 -3.13 5.95 31.87
CA THR A 61 -2.14 5.59 30.85
C THR A 61 -2.22 4.08 30.62
N PRO A 62 -2.58 3.59 29.42
CA PRO A 62 -2.71 2.17 29.18
C PRO A 62 -1.37 1.47 29.47
N HIS A 63 -1.38 0.41 30.27
CA HIS A 63 -0.17 -0.38 30.50
C HIS A 63 0.22 -1.12 29.22
N THR A 64 1.47 -0.91 28.77
CA THR A 64 2.03 -1.66 27.65
C THR A 64 2.10 -3.15 28.02
N PRO A 65 1.45 -4.05 27.27
CA PRO A 65 1.49 -5.48 27.57
C PRO A 65 2.92 -6.02 27.43
N VAL A 66 3.34 -6.87 28.37
CA VAL A 66 4.69 -7.48 28.37
C VAL A 66 4.83 -8.43 27.19
N LEU A 67 5.73 -8.11 26.26
CA LEU A 67 6.07 -8.97 25.12
C LEU A 67 6.85 -10.19 25.60
N ARG A 68 6.20 -11.36 25.62
CA ARG A 68 6.81 -12.63 26.06
C ARG A 68 7.83 -13.21 25.06
N HIS A 69 7.83 -12.70 23.82
CA HIS A 69 8.76 -13.08 22.77
C HIS A 69 9.18 -11.82 22.01
N ARG A 70 10.47 -11.66 21.70
CA ARG A 70 10.91 -10.67 20.70
C ARG A 70 10.30 -11.05 19.36
N ARG A 71 9.25 -10.32 18.96
CA ARG A 71 8.53 -10.56 17.72
C ARG A 71 8.80 -9.38 16.79
N ASP A 72 9.91 -9.47 16.06
CA ASP A 72 10.15 -8.70 14.83
C ASP A 72 9.04 -8.93 13.76
N GLY A 73 8.16 -9.92 13.99
CA GLY A 73 7.13 -10.35 13.05
C GLY A 73 5.83 -9.52 13.02
N ILE A 74 5.49 -8.77 14.07
CA ILE A 74 4.18 -8.07 14.14
C ILE A 74 4.33 -6.58 13.84
N LEU A 75 5.32 -5.91 14.43
CA LEU A 75 5.51 -4.47 14.22
C LEU A 75 6.10 -4.21 12.83
N PRO A 76 5.58 -3.26 12.03
CA PRO A 76 6.28 -2.82 10.83
C PRO A 76 7.67 -2.32 11.22
N THR A 77 8.69 -2.53 10.39
CA THR A 77 10.07 -2.18 10.73
C THR A 77 10.32 -0.66 10.74
N VAL A 78 9.54 0.09 9.94
CA VAL A 78 9.69 1.53 9.72
C VAL A 78 8.32 2.18 9.49
N ALA A 79 8.17 3.41 10.00
CA ALA A 79 7.15 4.38 9.56
C ALA A 79 7.80 5.52 8.78
N ALA A 80 7.08 6.11 7.84
CA ALA A 80 7.48 7.28 7.09
C ALA A 80 6.43 8.39 7.19
N ALA A 81 6.89 9.62 7.02
CA ALA A 81 6.07 10.81 6.84
C ALA A 81 6.57 11.59 5.62
N LEU A 82 5.65 11.94 4.73
CA LEU A 82 5.88 12.74 3.53
C LEU A 82 5.13 14.06 3.69
N SER A 83 5.84 15.17 3.71
CA SER A 83 5.28 16.52 3.70
C SER A 83 5.40 17.14 2.32
N VAL A 84 4.28 17.63 1.77
CA VAL A 84 4.21 18.30 0.47
C VAL A 84 3.34 19.55 0.61
N ARG A 85 3.92 20.74 0.44
CA ARG A 85 3.20 22.03 0.47
C ARG A 85 2.28 22.20 1.70
N GLY A 86 2.73 21.76 2.87
CA GLY A 86 1.98 21.85 4.13
C GLY A 86 1.01 20.70 4.40
N ALA A 87 0.76 19.80 3.45
CA ALA A 87 0.05 18.55 3.71
C ALA A 87 1.04 17.46 4.14
N THR A 88 0.67 16.63 5.13
CA THR A 88 1.50 15.53 5.63
C THR A 88 0.75 14.21 5.47
N LEU A 89 1.38 13.25 4.80
CA LEU A 89 0.92 11.88 4.66
C LEU A 89 1.83 10.96 5.48
N THR A 90 1.25 9.99 6.19
CA THR A 90 2.01 9.01 6.97
C THR A 90 1.65 7.58 6.56
N SER A 91 2.62 6.68 6.66
CA SER A 91 2.42 5.26 6.37
C SER A 91 3.45 4.43 7.11
N THR A 92 3.10 3.17 7.37
CA THR A 92 4.05 2.13 7.73
C THR A 92 4.37 1.27 6.51
N ALA A 93 5.45 0.50 6.57
CA ALA A 93 5.76 -0.48 5.53
C ALA A 93 4.63 -1.52 5.41
N ALA A 94 4.29 -1.92 4.19
CA ALA A 94 3.30 -2.96 3.94
C ALA A 94 3.90 -4.34 4.27
N ARG A 95 3.18 -5.11 5.09
CA ARG A 95 3.57 -6.46 5.52
C ARG A 95 2.75 -7.57 4.88
N ALA A 96 1.68 -7.25 4.15
CA ALA A 96 0.86 -8.23 3.44
C ALA A 96 1.66 -8.97 2.36
N ASP A 97 1.30 -10.21 2.05
CA ASP A 97 2.00 -11.01 1.02
C ASP A 97 1.88 -10.41 -0.38
N GLN A 98 0.76 -9.75 -0.68
CA GLN A 98 0.56 -9.06 -1.95
C GLN A 98 1.16 -7.65 -1.92
N PRO A 99 1.97 -7.24 -2.91
CA PRO A 99 2.45 -5.88 -2.97
C PRO A 99 1.26 -4.92 -3.17
N PRO A 100 1.24 -3.78 -2.46
CA PRO A 100 0.20 -2.79 -2.61
C PRO A 100 0.21 -2.23 -4.03
N PRO A 101 -0.96 -1.87 -4.61
CA PRO A 101 -0.98 -1.26 -5.93
C PRO A 101 -0.23 0.08 -5.88
N LEU A 102 0.84 0.18 -6.68
CA LEU A 102 1.63 1.39 -6.81
C LEU A 102 1.17 2.21 -8.02
N HIS A 103 1.38 3.53 -7.96
CA HIS A 103 1.19 4.41 -9.10
C HIS A 103 2.11 3.97 -10.26
N PRO A 104 1.64 3.98 -11.53
CA PRO A 104 2.42 3.47 -12.67
C PRO A 104 3.84 4.05 -12.75
N LEU A 105 4.01 5.36 -12.59
CA LEU A 105 5.35 5.99 -12.61
C LEU A 105 6.30 5.49 -11.50
N VAL A 106 5.76 5.10 -10.34
CA VAL A 106 6.57 4.52 -9.26
C VAL A 106 6.93 3.08 -9.62
N GLN A 107 5.95 2.32 -10.11
CA GLN A 107 6.16 0.94 -10.54
C GLN A 107 7.20 0.86 -11.66
N ASP A 108 7.05 1.67 -12.72
CA ASP A 108 7.99 1.75 -13.85
C ASP A 108 9.40 2.07 -13.37
N PHE A 109 9.55 3.03 -12.45
CA PHE A 109 10.87 3.34 -11.89
C PHE A 109 11.47 2.15 -11.14
N LEU A 110 10.70 1.51 -10.27
CA LEU A 110 11.18 0.36 -9.50
C LEU A 110 11.56 -0.82 -10.40
N ASP A 111 10.84 -1.04 -11.49
CA ASP A 111 11.12 -2.10 -12.46
C ASP A 111 12.40 -1.85 -13.25
N THR A 112 12.84 -0.59 -13.39
CA THR A 112 14.13 -0.24 -14.01
C THR A 112 15.34 -0.39 -13.09
N LEU A 113 15.14 -0.56 -11.77
CA LEU A 113 16.25 -0.66 -10.82
C LEU A 113 17.10 -1.91 -11.09
N THR A 114 18.41 -1.78 -11.02
CA THR A 114 19.32 -2.94 -11.07
C THR A 114 19.32 -3.68 -9.74
N SER A 115 19.76 -4.94 -9.72
CA SER A 115 19.85 -5.75 -8.49
C SER A 115 20.64 -5.07 -7.37
N ALA A 116 21.64 -4.24 -7.70
CA ALA A 116 22.44 -3.49 -6.72
C ALA A 116 21.65 -2.41 -5.96
N GLN A 117 20.51 -1.99 -6.52
CA GLN A 117 19.63 -0.96 -5.95
C GLN A 117 18.36 -1.55 -5.33
N ARG A 118 18.08 -2.84 -5.57
CA ARG A 118 16.92 -3.55 -5.04
C ARG A 118 17.22 -4.13 -3.66
N ASP A 119 16.26 -3.97 -2.76
CA ASP A 119 16.20 -4.66 -1.47
C ASP A 119 15.10 -5.74 -1.51
N ARG A 120 15.07 -6.66 -0.54
CA ARG A 120 14.06 -7.74 -0.42
C ARG A 120 12.63 -7.19 -0.39
N PHE A 121 12.45 -5.98 0.14
CA PHE A 121 11.14 -5.34 0.33
C PHE A 121 10.87 -4.19 -0.66
N THR A 122 11.56 -4.16 -1.80
CA THR A 122 11.36 -3.13 -2.84
C THR A 122 9.88 -3.01 -3.21
N GLY A 123 9.36 -1.78 -3.21
CA GLY A 123 7.95 -1.48 -3.50
C GLY A 123 6.98 -1.63 -2.33
N ARG A 124 7.42 -2.16 -1.17
CA ARG A 124 6.59 -2.30 0.04
C ARG A 124 6.95 -1.31 1.16
N CYS A 125 8.04 -0.59 0.98
CA CYS A 125 8.53 0.44 1.89
C CYS A 125 7.48 1.55 2.06
N ALA A 126 7.43 2.14 3.26
CA ALA A 126 6.50 3.21 3.59
C ALA A 126 6.69 4.44 2.66
N GLU A 127 7.93 4.70 2.27
CA GLU A 127 8.35 5.78 1.38
C GLU A 127 7.74 5.62 -0.02
N ALA A 128 7.87 4.43 -0.62
CA ALA A 128 7.29 4.12 -1.93
C ALA A 128 5.77 4.24 -1.91
N LEU A 129 5.13 3.77 -0.82
CA LEU A 129 3.70 3.90 -0.60
C LEU A 129 3.24 5.36 -0.53
N LEU A 130 3.96 6.21 0.20
CA LEU A 130 3.61 7.62 0.34
C LEU A 130 3.76 8.39 -0.97
N ILE A 131 4.88 8.20 -1.68
CA ILE A 131 5.09 8.80 -2.99
C ILE A 131 4.01 8.34 -3.97
N SER A 132 3.74 7.04 -4.02
CA SER A 132 2.68 6.45 -4.84
C SER A 132 1.31 7.07 -4.54
N ARG A 133 0.89 7.10 -3.27
CA ARG A 133 -0.39 7.68 -2.86
C ARG A 133 -0.51 9.16 -3.22
N HIS A 134 0.55 9.93 -3.02
CA HIS A 134 0.56 11.35 -3.40
C HIS A 134 0.41 11.53 -4.91
N LEU A 135 1.12 10.73 -5.71
CA LEU A 135 1.00 10.79 -7.16
C LEU A 135 -0.39 10.36 -7.63
N THR A 136 -0.96 9.29 -7.10
CA THR A 136 -2.34 8.86 -7.41
C THR A 136 -3.37 9.94 -7.07
N ALA A 137 -3.23 10.59 -5.92
CA ALA A 137 -4.13 11.69 -5.54
C ALA A 137 -3.96 12.90 -6.48
N ALA A 138 -2.72 13.25 -6.82
CA ALA A 138 -2.45 14.34 -7.75
C ALA A 138 -2.92 14.03 -9.18
N ASP A 139 -2.84 12.77 -9.59
CA ASP A 139 -3.30 12.26 -10.87
C ASP A 139 -4.82 12.37 -10.99
N ALA A 140 -5.54 11.93 -9.95
CA ALA A 140 -7.00 12.05 -9.84
C ALA A 140 -7.49 13.51 -9.81
N ALA A 141 -6.66 14.44 -9.30
CA ALA A 141 -6.97 15.86 -9.27
C ALA A 141 -6.70 16.60 -10.59
N ARG A 142 -6.15 15.94 -11.62
CA ARG A 142 -5.87 16.58 -12.92
C ARG A 142 -7.17 16.94 -13.66
N SER A 143 -7.12 18.02 -14.43
CA SER A 143 -8.26 18.44 -15.26
C SER A 143 -8.67 17.35 -16.26
N ARG A 144 -9.94 17.33 -16.69
CA ARG A 144 -10.44 16.35 -17.69
C ARG A 144 -9.61 16.31 -18.98
N ARG A 145 -9.01 17.44 -19.40
CA ARG A 145 -8.15 17.48 -20.59
C ARG A 145 -6.80 16.80 -20.31
N ALA A 146 -6.19 17.09 -19.16
CA ALA A 146 -4.92 16.51 -18.77
C ALA A 146 -5.03 15.01 -18.48
N ALA A 147 -6.11 14.58 -17.82
CA ALA A 147 -6.38 13.18 -17.48
C ALA A 147 -6.52 12.25 -18.70
N ARG A 148 -6.69 12.79 -19.92
CA ARG A 148 -6.70 11.98 -21.16
C ARG A 148 -5.35 11.34 -21.47
N ARG A 149 -4.27 11.87 -20.89
CA ARG A 149 -2.92 11.33 -21.04
C ARG A 149 -2.41 10.83 -19.69
N PRO A 150 -1.64 9.73 -19.66
CA PRO A 150 -0.94 9.31 -18.46
C PRO A 150 -0.10 10.45 -17.88
N MET A 151 0.01 10.52 -16.56
CA MET A 151 0.87 11.48 -15.88
C MET A 151 2.32 11.27 -16.32
N THR A 152 3.02 12.36 -16.61
CA THR A 152 4.44 12.33 -16.99
C THR A 152 5.36 12.46 -15.77
N ASN A 153 6.62 12.04 -15.90
CA ASN A 153 7.64 12.25 -14.86
C ASN A 153 7.82 13.73 -14.50
N GLY A 154 7.70 14.66 -15.47
CA GLY A 154 7.79 16.09 -15.21
C GLY A 154 6.63 16.62 -14.37
N GLU A 155 5.41 16.16 -14.65
CA GLU A 155 4.24 16.47 -13.83
C GLU A 155 4.37 15.89 -12.41
N ALA A 156 4.85 14.66 -12.28
CA ALA A 156 5.09 14.02 -10.99
C ALA A 156 6.12 14.80 -10.13
N ARG A 157 7.24 15.22 -10.73
CA ARG A 157 8.22 16.09 -10.05
C ARG A 157 7.61 17.43 -9.65
N LYS A 158 6.73 17.99 -10.46
CA LYS A 158 6.03 19.26 -10.14
C LYS A 158 5.09 19.11 -8.95
N THR A 159 4.37 18.00 -8.83
CA THR A 159 3.46 17.75 -7.70
C THR A 159 4.21 17.45 -6.41
N LEU A 160 5.42 16.90 -6.50
CA LEU A 160 6.33 16.64 -5.37
C LEU A 160 7.34 17.77 -5.13
N LYS A 161 7.15 18.94 -5.76
CA LYS A 161 8.06 20.09 -5.57
C LYS A 161 8.14 20.46 -4.08
N GLN A 162 9.37 20.58 -3.58
CA GLN A 162 9.69 20.87 -2.17
C GLN A 162 9.17 19.82 -1.18
N ALA A 163 8.92 18.59 -1.65
CA ALA A 163 8.54 17.50 -0.75
C ALA A 163 9.70 17.15 0.20
N LYS A 164 9.36 16.93 1.47
CA LYS A 164 10.26 16.43 2.51
C LYS A 164 9.77 15.06 2.97
N LEU A 165 10.66 14.08 3.06
CA LEU A 165 10.38 12.73 3.51
C LEU A 165 11.24 12.42 4.73
N THR A 166 10.64 11.85 5.77
CA THR A 166 11.38 11.34 6.93
C THR A 166 10.87 9.98 7.33
N THR A 167 11.71 9.21 7.99
CA THR A 167 11.51 7.79 8.31
C THR A 167 12.01 7.50 9.71
N ARG A 168 11.25 6.71 10.47
CA ARG A 168 11.57 6.33 11.85
C ARG A 168 11.48 4.82 12.05
N ARG A 169 12.41 4.27 12.83
CA ARG A 169 12.37 2.86 13.24
C ARG A 169 11.21 2.64 14.20
N ILE A 170 10.42 1.61 13.95
CA ILE A 170 9.44 1.10 14.92
C ILE A 170 10.06 -0.16 15.53
N ARG A 171 10.22 -0.15 16.84
CA ARG A 171 10.77 -1.25 17.65
C ARG A 171 9.89 -1.50 18.86
N GLU A 172 10.17 -2.54 19.62
CA GLU A 172 9.49 -2.81 20.88
C GLU A 172 9.69 -1.68 21.89
N ASP A 173 8.79 -1.61 22.88
CA ASP A 173 8.93 -0.68 24.00
C ASP A 173 10.24 -0.94 24.75
N GLY A 174 10.94 0.14 25.11
CA GLY A 174 12.27 0.09 25.72
C GLY A 174 13.45 -0.15 24.75
N ASP A 175 13.22 -0.38 23.45
CA ASP A 175 14.32 -0.42 22.48
C ASP A 175 14.88 1.00 22.23
N PRO A 176 16.18 1.25 22.47
CA PRO A 176 16.78 2.58 22.32
C PRO A 176 16.77 3.10 20.87
N LEU A 177 16.62 2.23 19.88
CA LEU A 177 16.51 2.60 18.48
C LEU A 177 15.07 2.95 18.09
N HIS A 178 14.07 2.71 18.93
CA HIS A 178 12.70 3.13 18.62
C HIS A 178 12.63 4.63 18.36
N GLY A 179 11.93 5.04 17.30
CA GLY A 179 11.75 6.44 16.94
C GLY A 179 13.00 7.12 16.33
N SER A 180 14.16 6.48 16.34
CA SER A 180 15.37 6.98 15.67
C SER A 180 15.19 7.04 14.16
N PHE A 181 15.90 7.95 13.48
CA PHE A 181 15.85 8.08 12.03
C PHE A 181 16.30 6.78 11.35
N ALA A 182 15.45 6.24 10.48
CA ALA A 182 15.76 5.06 9.69
C ALA A 182 16.17 5.49 8.29
N THR A 183 17.41 5.25 7.86
CA THR A 183 17.81 5.54 6.48
C THR A 183 16.91 4.79 5.50
N PRO A 184 16.30 5.47 4.51
CA PRO A 184 15.52 4.78 3.47
C PRO A 184 16.33 3.71 2.75
N CYS A 185 15.68 2.64 2.32
CA CYS A 185 16.38 1.58 1.58
C CYS A 185 16.96 2.12 0.26
N ARG A 186 17.88 1.37 -0.37
CA ARG A 186 18.57 1.79 -1.60
C ARG A 186 17.59 2.19 -2.71
N ALA A 187 16.54 1.39 -2.92
CA ALA A 187 15.49 1.65 -3.89
C ALA A 187 14.72 2.94 -3.58
N CYS A 188 14.33 3.16 -2.32
CA CYS A 188 13.59 4.35 -1.92
C CYS A 188 14.44 5.62 -1.91
N THR A 189 15.74 5.50 -1.65
CA THR A 189 16.70 6.59 -1.82
C THR A 189 16.79 7.01 -3.29
N ALA A 190 16.93 6.05 -4.20
CA ALA A 190 16.94 6.32 -5.64
C ALA A 190 15.60 6.89 -6.13
N LEU A 191 14.47 6.35 -5.65
CA LEU A 191 13.12 6.82 -5.96
C LEU A 191 12.90 8.27 -5.52
N SER A 192 13.33 8.60 -4.29
CA SER A 192 13.21 9.95 -3.73
C SER A 192 14.02 10.94 -4.57
N ALA A 193 15.26 10.59 -4.92
CA ALA A 193 16.10 11.40 -5.80
C ALA A 193 15.47 11.57 -7.20
N HIS A 194 14.91 10.50 -7.77
CA HIS A 194 14.23 10.56 -9.07
C HIS A 194 13.04 11.51 -9.06
N PHE A 195 12.22 11.53 -8.01
CA PHE A 195 11.08 12.45 -7.95
C PHE A 195 11.38 13.82 -7.34
N GLY A 196 12.62 14.06 -6.89
CA GLY A 196 13.03 15.32 -6.27
C GLY A 196 12.50 15.50 -4.84
N VAL A 197 12.25 14.40 -4.13
CA VAL A 197 11.83 14.38 -2.73
C VAL A 197 13.08 14.42 -1.85
N ARG A 198 13.15 15.41 -0.94
CA ARG A 198 14.27 15.55 -0.01
C ARG A 198 14.08 14.64 1.18
N ILE A 199 15.05 13.77 1.47
CA ILE A 199 15.07 12.99 2.71
C ILE A 199 15.59 13.88 3.83
N VAL A 200 14.91 13.91 4.97
CA VAL A 200 15.24 14.72 6.14
C VAL A 200 15.40 13.83 7.35
N ASP A 201 16.57 13.89 7.97
CA ASP A 201 16.81 13.37 9.31
C ASP A 201 16.44 14.47 10.32
N PRO A 202 15.39 14.30 11.14
CA PRO A 202 14.96 15.32 12.09
C PRO A 202 15.94 15.49 13.26
N SER A 203 16.91 14.58 13.42
CA SER A 203 17.95 14.69 14.44
C SER A 203 19.14 15.55 14.00
N THR A 204 19.25 15.84 12.70
CA THR A 204 20.22 16.80 12.17
C THR A 204 19.52 18.15 11.96
N PRO A 205 20.01 19.27 12.53
CA PRO A 205 19.44 20.59 12.25
C PRO A 205 19.54 20.92 10.74
N ASP A 206 18.49 21.54 10.17
CA ASP A 206 18.47 22.07 8.79
C ASP A 206 19.52 23.21 8.71
N ASP A 207 20.53 23.09 7.85
CA ASP A 207 21.50 24.15 7.49
C ASP A 207 20.98 24.92 6.26
#